data_AF-A0A652KF88-F1
#
_entry.id   AF-A0A652KF88-F1
#
_cell.length_a   1.000
_cell.length_b   1.000
_cell.length_c   1.000
_cell.angle_alpha   90.00
_cell.angle_beta   90.00
_cell.angle_gamma   90.00
#
_symmetry.space_group_name_H-M   'P 1'
#
loop_
_entity.id
_entity.type
_entity.pdbx_description
1 polymer ?
#
loop_
_entity_poly.entity_id
_entity_poly.type
_entity_poly.pdbx_seq_one_letter_code
_entity_poly.pdbx_strand_id
1 'polypeptide(L)'
;MDDLIAFLRARLDEDTRGLGDAQSISGMRWVVGTMQGTTVLMSASRFRAELDAKRQIIALCEPPLVDVRGLGDNEPRFIPGEGAPWGIDVLRVLALAYAGHPDYQDAWRP
;
A
#
# COMPACT_ATOMS: atom_id res chain seq x y z
N MET A 1 -8.73 -3.85 10.36
CA MET A 1 -7.69 -2.89 9.95
C MET A 1 -6.52 -3.65 9.36
N ASP A 2 -6.03 -4.67 10.07
CA ASP A 2 -4.95 -5.56 9.62
C ASP A 2 -5.21 -6.19 8.26
N ASP A 3 -6.42 -6.68 8.00
CA ASP A 3 -6.80 -7.25 6.70
C ASP A 3 -6.67 -6.24 5.54
N LEU A 4 -7.07 -4.97 5.79
CA LEU A 4 -6.97 -3.89 4.80
C LEU A 4 -5.51 -3.51 4.54
N ILE A 5 -4.69 -3.44 5.59
CA ILE A 5 -3.25 -3.18 5.47
C ILE A 5 -2.56 -4.33 4.72
N ALA A 6 -2.89 -5.57 5.04
CA ALA A 6 -2.36 -6.76 4.36
C ALA A 6 -2.76 -6.77 2.88
N PHE A 7 -4.02 -6.47 2.57
CA PHE A 7 -4.50 -6.32 1.19
C PHE A 7 -3.73 -5.24 0.43
N LEU A 8 -3.60 -4.03 1.00
CA LEU A 8 -2.87 -2.94 0.36
C LEU A 8 -1.39 -3.28 0.13
N ARG A 9 -0.73 -3.92 1.10
CA ARG A 9 0.67 -4.37 0.94
C ARG A 9 0.81 -5.37 -0.21
N ALA A 10 -0.07 -6.38 -0.26
CA ALA A 10 -0.05 -7.38 -1.32
C ALA A 10 -0.25 -6.77 -2.71
N ARG A 11 -1.16 -5.80 -2.84
CA ARG A 11 -1.41 -5.10 -4.11
C ARG A 11 -0.24 -4.21 -4.52
N LEU A 12 0.39 -3.50 -3.58
CA LEU A 12 1.61 -2.73 -3.88
C LEU A 12 2.79 -3.64 -4.27
N ASP A 13 2.91 -4.84 -3.69
CA ASP A 13 3.91 -5.83 -4.09
C ASP A 13 3.64 -6.37 -5.51
N GLU A 14 2.38 -6.55 -5.87
CA GLU A 14 1.96 -6.91 -7.24
C GLU A 14 2.28 -5.80 -8.25
N ASP A 15 1.92 -4.55 -7.95
CA ASP A 15 2.26 -3.39 -8.77
C ASP A 15 3.78 -3.24 -8.92
N THR A 16 4.54 -3.51 -7.86
CA THR A 16 6.02 -3.48 -7.87
C THR A 16 6.58 -4.55 -8.81
N ARG A 17 5.99 -5.76 -8.83
CA ARG A 17 6.39 -6.81 -9.79
C ARG A 17 6.09 -6.41 -11.23
N GLY A 18 4.96 -5.75 -11.49
CA GLY A 18 4.61 -5.21 -12.81
C GLY A 18 5.60 -4.17 -13.35
N LEU A 19 6.29 -3.44 -12.46
CA LEU A 19 7.38 -2.54 -12.84
C LEU A 19 8.61 -3.30 -13.40
N GLY A 20 8.81 -4.54 -12.97
CA GLY A 20 9.89 -5.41 -13.46
C GLY A 20 9.84 -5.61 -14.97
N ASP A 21 8.63 -5.65 -15.53
CA ASP A 21 8.33 -5.84 -16.95
C ASP A 21 8.29 -4.53 -17.76
N ALA A 22 8.66 -3.39 -17.15
CA ALA A 22 8.66 -2.08 -17.83
C ALA A 22 9.49 -2.09 -19.11
N GLN A 23 8.90 -1.63 -20.21
CA GLN A 23 9.49 -1.61 -21.54
C GLN A 23 10.46 -0.43 -21.70
N SER A 24 11.55 -0.66 -22.42
CA SER A 24 12.47 0.41 -22.81
C SER A 24 12.01 1.03 -24.12
N ILE A 25 11.68 2.32 -24.11
CA ILE A 25 11.32 3.10 -25.29
C ILE A 25 12.24 4.31 -25.33
N SER A 26 13.03 4.43 -26.41
CA SER A 26 14.00 5.53 -26.58
C SER A 26 15.01 5.67 -25.42
N GLY A 27 15.42 4.55 -24.81
CA GLY A 27 16.38 4.52 -23.71
C GLY A 27 15.81 4.87 -22.32
N MET A 28 14.52 5.23 -22.23
CA MET A 28 13.81 5.41 -20.96
C MET A 28 12.92 4.20 -20.67
N ARG A 29 12.80 3.83 -19.39
CA ARG A 29 11.89 2.77 -18.96
C ARG A 29 10.48 3.31 -18.70
N TRP A 30 9.50 2.66 -19.30
CA TRP A 30 8.08 3.00 -19.20
C TRP A 30 7.30 1.79 -18.70
N VAL A 31 6.38 2.02 -17.78
CA VAL A 31 5.28 1.09 -17.51
C VAL A 31 4.24 1.31 -18.61
N VAL A 32 3.87 0.23 -19.29
CA VAL A 32 2.94 0.25 -20.41
C VAL A 32 1.64 -0.38 -19.96
N GLY A 33 0.53 0.33 -20.14
CA GLY A 33 -0.81 -0.18 -19.87
C GLY A 33 -1.78 0.20 -20.97
N THR A 34 -2.98 -0.37 -20.93
CA THR A 34 -4.08 0.02 -21.83
C THR A 34 -5.24 0.52 -20.98
N MET A 35 -5.67 1.75 -21.23
CA MET A 35 -6.81 2.38 -20.57
C MET A 35 -7.85 2.70 -21.64
N GLN A 36 -9.02 2.06 -21.59
CA GLN A 36 -10.12 2.26 -22.55
C GLN A 36 -9.67 2.13 -24.02
N GLY A 37 -8.82 1.15 -24.32
CA GLY A 37 -8.26 0.93 -25.67
C GLY A 37 -7.10 1.87 -26.04
N THR A 38 -6.71 2.80 -25.18
CA THR A 38 -5.56 3.70 -25.41
C THR A 38 -4.33 3.19 -24.66
N THR A 39 -3.20 3.07 -25.35
CA THR A 39 -1.92 2.76 -24.69
C THR A 39 -1.45 3.95 -23.88
N VAL A 40 -1.24 3.74 -22.58
CA VAL A 40 -0.71 4.74 -21.65
C VAL A 40 0.72 4.35 -21.27
N LEU A 41 1.61 5.33 -21.32
CA LEU A 41 3.01 5.19 -20.91
C LEU A 41 3.22 6.03 -19.65
N MET A 42 3.64 5.38 -18.56
CA MET A 42 4.06 6.05 -17.33
C MET A 42 5.55 5.88 -17.09
N SER A 43 6.22 6.95 -16.66
CA SER A 43 7.63 6.87 -16.27
C SER A 43 7.80 5.84 -15.15
N ALA A 44 8.67 4.85 -15.37
CA ALA A 44 8.95 3.80 -14.40
C ALA A 44 9.47 4.36 -13.06
N SER A 45 10.27 5.43 -13.09
CA SER A 45 10.78 6.08 -11.88
C SER A 45 9.68 6.79 -11.11
N ARG A 46 8.75 7.46 -11.81
CA ARG A 46 7.60 8.12 -11.18
C ARG A 46 6.66 7.09 -10.55
N PHE A 47 6.34 6.02 -11.28
CA PHE A 47 5.50 4.94 -10.78
C PHE A 47 6.10 4.31 -9.51
N ARG A 48 7.40 4.02 -9.52
CA ARG A 48 8.11 3.54 -8.31
C ARG A 48 7.98 4.51 -7.13
N ALA A 49 8.22 5.80 -7.36
CA ALA A 49 8.08 6.81 -6.32
C ALA A 49 6.65 6.88 -5.74
N GLU A 50 5.62 6.65 -6.56
CA GLU A 50 4.24 6.57 -6.09
C GLU A 50 3.97 5.32 -5.24
N LEU A 51 4.52 4.17 -5.61
CA LEU A 51 4.42 2.96 -4.78
C LEU A 51 5.13 3.15 -3.43
N ASP A 52 6.33 3.73 -3.44
CA ASP A 52 7.09 4.04 -2.22
C ASP A 52 6.32 5.01 -1.32
N ALA A 53 5.72 6.06 -1.89
CA ALA A 53 4.88 7.00 -1.16
C ALA A 53 3.66 6.32 -0.52
N LYS A 54 2.95 5.43 -1.25
CA LYS A 54 1.82 4.68 -0.71
C LYS A 54 2.23 3.75 0.43
N ARG A 55 3.41 3.12 0.35
CA ARG A 55 3.96 2.30 1.46
C ARG A 55 4.21 3.14 2.71
N GLN A 56 4.76 4.35 2.54
CA GLN A 56 4.96 5.28 3.66
C GLN A 56 3.63 5.71 4.29
N ILE A 57 2.61 6.01 3.48
CA ILE A 57 1.27 6.34 4.00
C ILE A 57 0.71 5.18 4.82
N ILE A 58 0.82 3.94 4.34
CA ILE A 58 0.36 2.76 5.09
C ILE A 58 1.10 2.65 6.43
N ALA A 59 2.42 2.83 6.44
CA ALA A 59 3.22 2.78 7.68
C ALA A 59 2.83 3.88 8.68
N LEU A 60 2.45 5.07 8.21
CA LEU A 60 1.95 6.15 9.06
C LEU A 60 0.55 5.87 9.64
N CYS A 61 -0.25 5.08 8.93
CA CYS A 61 -1.60 4.73 9.37
C CYS A 61 -1.64 3.48 10.26
N GLU A 62 -0.58 2.68 10.27
CA GLU A 62 -0.49 1.46 11.08
C GLU A 62 -0.31 1.85 12.57
N PRO A 63 -1.12 1.29 13.48
CA PRO A 63 -0.96 1.57 14.90
C PRO A 63 0.45 1.18 15.38
N PRO A 64 1.12 2.04 16.18
CA PRO A 64 2.44 1.71 16.69
C PRO A 64 2.36 0.53 17.66
N LEU A 65 3.37 -0.31 17.68
CA LEU A 65 3.52 -1.32 18.71
C LEU A 65 3.94 -0.66 20.03
N VAL A 66 3.14 -0.87 21.08
CA VAL A 66 3.38 -0.35 22.42
C VAL A 66 3.92 -1.47 23.29
N ASP A 67 5.06 -1.21 23.92
CA ASP A 67 5.63 -2.09 24.93
C ASP A 67 4.81 -2.02 26.21
N VAL A 68 4.25 -3.15 26.62
CA VAL A 68 3.41 -3.30 27.81
C VAL A 68 4.06 -4.11 28.91
N ARG A 69 5.41 -4.14 28.96
CA ARG A 69 6.14 -4.71 30.08
C ARG A 69 5.68 -4.14 31.42
N GLY A 70 5.35 -5.03 32.35
CA GLY A 70 5.14 -4.66 33.76
C GLY A 70 6.46 -4.29 34.44
N LEU A 71 6.38 -3.58 35.57
CA LEU A 71 7.56 -3.30 36.38
C LEU A 71 8.15 -4.64 36.87
N GLY A 72 9.34 -4.99 36.37
CA GLY A 72 10.03 -6.26 36.69
C GLY A 72 9.98 -7.34 35.60
N ASP A 73 9.26 -7.12 34.50
CA ASP A 73 9.30 -8.02 33.34
C ASP A 73 10.61 -7.82 32.55
N ASN A 74 11.38 -8.89 32.38
CA ASN A 74 12.60 -8.87 31.55
C ASN A 74 12.33 -9.11 30.06
N GLU A 75 11.18 -9.69 29.70
CA GLU A 75 10.82 -9.99 28.32
C GLU A 75 9.87 -8.93 27.74
N PRO A 76 10.20 -8.32 26.58
CA PRO A 76 9.33 -7.34 25.95
C PRO A 76 8.06 -8.00 25.40
N ARG A 77 6.91 -7.40 25.70
CA ARG A 77 5.60 -7.76 25.15
C ARG A 77 5.02 -6.54 24.46
N PHE A 78 4.64 -6.69 23.20
CA PHE A 78 4.11 -5.59 22.39
C PHE A 78 2.65 -5.85 22.04
N ILE A 79 1.82 -4.83 22.18
CA ILE A 79 0.45 -4.81 21.67
C ILE A 79 0.27 -3.64 20.70
N PRO A 80 -0.68 -3.71 19.76
CA PRO A 80 -1.06 -2.53 18.99
C PRO A 80 -1.54 -1.41 19.93
N GLY A 81 -0.93 -0.24 19.82
CA GLY A 81 -1.39 0.98 20.48
C GLY A 81 -2.62 1.57 19.77
N GLU A 82 -3.03 2.76 20.19
CA GLU A 82 -4.01 3.53 19.45
C GLU A 82 -3.37 4.10 18.18
N GLY A 83 -3.94 3.73 17.02
CA GLY A 83 -3.58 4.36 15.75
C GLY A 83 -4.13 5.78 15.64
N ALA A 84 -3.63 6.54 14.69
CA ALA A 84 -4.17 7.87 14.42
C ALA A 84 -5.66 7.76 13.98
N PRO A 85 -6.57 8.62 14.49
CA PRO A 85 -8.01 8.52 14.20
C PRO A 85 -8.35 8.55 12.70
N TRP A 86 -7.54 9.25 11.90
CA TRP A 86 -7.68 9.38 10.45
C TRP A 86 -7.09 8.21 9.66
N GLY A 87 -6.33 7.32 10.29
CA GLY A 87 -5.57 6.27 9.60
C GLY A 87 -6.47 5.32 8.82
N ILE A 88 -7.61 4.92 9.41
CA ILE A 88 -8.54 4.01 8.73
C ILE A 88 -9.16 4.62 7.47
N ASP A 89 -9.52 5.91 7.52
CA ASP A 89 -10.16 6.59 6.40
C ASP A 89 -9.18 6.78 5.24
N VAL A 90 -7.92 7.12 5.55
CA VAL A 90 -6.85 7.20 4.54
C VAL A 90 -6.60 5.85 3.88
N LEU A 91 -6.55 4.76 4.65
CA LEU A 91 -6.37 3.41 4.11
C LEU A 91 -7.55 3.00 3.20
N ARG A 92 -8.80 3.33 3.57
CA ARG A 92 -9.99 3.08 2.73
C ARG A 92 -9.94 3.84 1.41
N VAL A 93 -9.54 5.11 1.44
CA VAL A 93 -9.36 5.92 0.22
C VAL A 93 -8.26 5.34 -0.67
N LEU A 94 -7.13 4.88 -0.10
CA LEU A 94 -6.10 4.20 -0.88
C LEU A 94 -6.60 2.92 -1.54
N ALA A 95 -7.45 2.16 -0.85
CA ALA A 95 -8.00 0.91 -1.35
C ALA A 95 -8.93 1.08 -2.56
N LEU A 96 -9.49 2.28 -2.79
CA LEU A 96 -10.31 2.57 -3.96
C LEU A 96 -9.58 2.34 -5.29
N ALA A 97 -8.25 2.46 -5.31
CA ALA A 97 -7.44 2.13 -6.49
C ALA A 97 -7.59 0.66 -6.93
N TYR A 98 -8.02 -0.21 -6.01
CA TYR A 98 -8.18 -1.64 -6.21
C TYR A 98 -9.64 -2.09 -6.07
N ALA A 99 -10.62 -1.18 -6.16
CA ALA A 99 -12.04 -1.51 -5.97
C ALA A 99 -12.60 -2.52 -6.99
N GLY A 100 -11.93 -2.71 -8.12
CA GLY A 100 -12.26 -3.75 -9.12
C GLY A 100 -11.59 -5.10 -8.88
N HIS A 101 -10.74 -5.23 -7.86
CA HIS A 101 -10.02 -6.47 -7.57
C HIS A 101 -10.95 -7.50 -6.90
N PRO A 102 -10.89 -8.80 -7.25
CA PRO A 102 -11.78 -9.81 -6.66
C PRO A 102 -11.68 -9.95 -5.13
N ASP A 103 -10.47 -9.78 -4.58
CA ASP A 103 -10.24 -9.80 -3.13
C ASP A 103 -10.66 -8.50 -2.41
N TYR A 104 -11.13 -7.47 -3.14
CA TYR A 104 -11.60 -6.23 -2.54
C TYR A 104 -12.90 -6.48 -1.78
N GLN A 105 -12.99 -5.99 -0.54
CA GLN A 105 -14.19 -6.13 0.28
C GLN A 105 -14.97 -4.81 0.34
N ASP A 106 -16.30 -4.87 0.18
CA ASP A 106 -17.17 -3.69 0.25
C ASP A 106 -17.06 -2.93 1.58
N ALA A 107 -16.74 -3.62 2.68
CA ALA A 107 -16.50 -3.02 3.99
C ALA A 107 -15.29 -2.04 4.04
N TRP A 108 -14.43 -2.09 3.03
CA TRP A 108 -13.30 -1.17 2.85
C TRP A 108 -13.66 0.08 2.06
N ARG A 109 -14.88 0.17 1.51
CA ARG A 109 -15.35 1.40 0.88
C ARG A 109 -15.50 2.51 1.94
N PRO A 110 -15.04 3.75 1.68
CA PRO A 110 -15.28 4.89 2.54
C PRO A 110 -16.76 5.15 2.80
#